data_AF-A0A1X0DBP8-F1
#
_entry.id   AF-A0A1X0DBP8-F1
#
_cell.length_a   1.000
_cell.length_b   1.000
_cell.length_c   1.000
_cell.angle_alpha   90.00
_cell.angle_beta   90.00
_cell.angle_gamma   90.00
#
_symmetry.space_group_name_H-M   'P 1'
#
loop_
_entity.id
_entity.type
_entity.pdbx_description
1 polymer ?
#
loop_
_entity_poly.entity_id
_entity_poly.type
_entity_poly.pdbx_seq_one_letter_code
_entity_poly.pdbx_strand_id
1 'polypeptide(L)'
;MAEINDIRIQPGEVGDVIKQLDDLANRVQHVLTTEAPNLTVVASGTDEVSQRIAQTSNAVHESYAKAATLGTGEIQEVAATLRAHSGKIQETDLA
;
A
#
# COMPACT_ATOMS: atom_id res chain seq x y z
N MET A 1 -19.42 -29.21 -20.63
CA MET A 1 -20.21 -28.11 -20.04
C MET A 1 -19.40 -27.61 -18.86
N ALA A 2 -18.91 -26.36 -18.91
CA ALA A 2 -18.04 -25.83 -17.88
C ALA A 2 -18.86 -25.59 -16.60
N GLU A 3 -18.41 -26.16 -15.48
CA GLU A 3 -18.87 -25.78 -14.14
C GLU A 3 -18.68 -24.28 -13.99
N ILE A 4 -19.80 -23.56 -13.91
CA ILE A 4 -19.82 -22.24 -13.31
C ILE A 4 -19.50 -22.52 -11.85
N ASN A 5 -18.24 -22.30 -11.44
CA ASN A 5 -17.88 -22.27 -10.03
C ASN A 5 -18.87 -21.33 -9.35
N ASP A 6 -19.69 -21.86 -8.46
CA ASP A 6 -20.65 -21.13 -7.64
C ASP A 6 -19.84 -20.18 -6.75
N ILE A 7 -19.50 -18.99 -7.26
CA ILE A 7 -18.75 -17.98 -6.51
C ILE A 7 -19.70 -17.43 -5.46
N ARG A 8 -19.73 -18.07 -4.29
CA ARG A 8 -20.43 -17.56 -3.11
C ARG A 8 -19.61 -16.43 -2.51
N ILE A 9 -19.81 -15.22 -3.02
CA ILE A 9 -19.27 -14.01 -2.39
C ILE A 9 -20.17 -13.69 -1.20
N GLN A 10 -19.64 -13.84 0.02
CA GLN A 10 -20.30 -13.29 1.20
C GLN A 10 -19.98 -11.79 1.29
N PRO A 11 -20.96 -10.88 1.13
CA PRO A 11 -20.68 -9.45 1.09
C PRO A 11 -20.00 -8.92 2.37
N GLY A 12 -20.26 -9.56 3.52
CA GLY A 12 -19.60 -9.24 4.79
C GLY A 12 -18.09 -9.51 4.78
N GLU A 13 -17.67 -10.67 4.26
CA GLU A 13 -16.25 -11.03 4.15
C GLU A 13 -15.49 -10.09 3.21
N VAL A 14 -16.13 -9.65 2.12
CA VAL A 14 -15.55 -8.66 1.20
C VAL A 14 -15.38 -7.30 1.87
N GLY A 15 -16.37 -6.87 2.67
CA GLY A 15 -16.28 -5.64 3.46
C GLY A 15 -15.11 -5.65 4.44
N ASP A 16 -14.89 -6.78 5.12
CA ASP A 16 -13.78 -6.94 6.06
C ASP A 16 -12.41 -6.90 5.35
N VAL A 17 -12.28 -7.54 4.18
CA VAL A 17 -11.06 -7.50 3.37
C VAL A 17 -10.76 -6.08 2.90
N ILE A 18 -11.76 -5.35 2.42
CA ILE A 18 -11.60 -3.95 2.00
C ILE A 18 -11.08 -3.10 3.17
N LYS A 19 -11.66 -3.28 4.36
CA LYS A 19 -11.21 -2.56 5.56
C LYS A 19 -9.77 -2.89 5.93
N GLN A 20 -9.37 -4.16 5.85
CA GLN A 20 -8.00 -4.57 6.11
C GLN A 20 -7.00 -3.95 5.12
N LEU A 21 -7.37 -3.81 3.84
CA LEU A 21 -6.55 -3.13 2.83
C LEU A 21 -6.40 -1.65 3.15
N ASP A 22 -7.49 -0.97 3.51
CA ASP A 22 -7.47 0.43 3.92
C ASP A 22 -6.59 0.65 5.17
N ASP A 23 -6.74 -0.22 6.18
CA ASP A 23 -5.92 -0.19 7.41
C ASP A 23 -4.44 -0.45 7.12
N LEU A 24 -4.12 -1.37 6.21
CA LEU A 24 -2.74 -1.65 5.80
C LEU A 24 -2.12 -0.44 5.10
N ALA A 25 -2.83 0.16 4.15
CA ALA A 25 -2.39 1.36 3.44
C ALA A 25 -2.12 2.52 4.41
N ASN A 26 -3.05 2.76 5.35
CA ASN A 26 -2.90 3.79 6.37
C ASN A 26 -1.70 3.53 7.29
N ARG A 27 -1.47 2.27 7.68
CA ARG A 27 -0.35 1.90 8.55
C ARG A 27 1.00 2.12 7.86
N VAL A 28 1.11 1.76 6.59
CA VAL A 28 2.32 2.01 5.79
C VAL A 28 2.58 3.51 5.68
N GLN A 29 1.56 4.29 5.29
CA GLN A 29 1.70 5.74 5.16
C GLN A 29 2.10 6.40 6.49
N HIS A 30 1.49 5.98 7.60
CA HIS A 30 1.77 6.50 8.93
C HIS A 30 3.23 6.27 9.34
N VAL A 31 3.74 5.05 9.16
CA VAL A 31 5.14 4.72 9.50
C VAL A 31 6.10 5.53 8.64
N LEU A 32 5.87 5.62 7.33
CA LEU A 32 6.74 6.38 6.42
C LEU A 32 6.80 7.87 6.79
N THR A 33 5.65 8.49 7.09
CA THR A 33 5.60 9.89 7.48
C THR A 33 6.24 10.13 8.85
N THR A 34 6.07 9.21 9.78
CA THR A 34 6.63 9.31 11.15
C THR A 34 8.15 9.18 11.14
N GLU A 35 8.68 8.26 10.33
CA GLU A 35 10.12 7.98 10.29
C GLU A 35 10.88 8.86 9.30
N ALA A 36 10.21 9.53 8.34
CA ALA A 36 10.82 10.44 7.38
C ALA A 36 11.94 11.36 7.94
N PRO A 37 11.74 12.07 9.07
CA PRO A 37 12.79 12.93 9.63
C PRO A 37 14.01 12.17 10.17
N ASN A 38 13.87 10.89 10.49
CA ASN A 38 14.94 10.05 11.06
C ASN A 38 15.81 9.37 9.99
N LEU A 39 15.42 9.44 8.72
CA LEU A 39 16.07 8.68 7.63
C LEU A 39 17.23 9.41 6.95
N THR A 40 17.43 10.71 7.25
CA THR A 40 18.55 11.47 6.69
C THR A 40 19.87 10.99 7.29
N VAL A 41 20.71 10.37 6.46
CA VAL A 41 22.06 9.95 6.83
C VAL A 41 23.04 11.10 6.60
N VAL A 42 23.77 11.45 7.66
CA VAL A 42 24.90 12.38 7.62
C VAL A 42 26.19 11.60 7.46
N ALA A 43 27.11 12.09 6.62
CA ALA A 43 28.41 11.46 6.44
C ALA A 43 29.21 11.46 7.75
N SER A 44 29.74 10.30 8.14
CA SER A 44 30.54 10.14 9.36
C SER A 44 31.90 10.85 9.31
N GLY A 45 32.34 11.27 8.11
CA GLY A 45 33.63 11.90 7.86
C GLY A 45 33.66 12.63 6.52
N THR A 46 34.76 13.34 6.27
CA THR A 46 34.97 14.11 5.03
C THR A 46 35.57 13.28 3.90
N ASP A 47 35.91 12.02 4.15
CA ASP A 47 36.43 11.13 3.11
C ASP A 47 35.34 10.77 2.08
N GLU A 48 35.78 10.45 0.87
CA GLU A 48 34.88 10.16 -0.26
C GLU A 48 33.96 8.96 0.02
N VAL A 49 34.43 7.98 0.79
CA VAL A 49 33.65 6.78 1.11
C VAL A 49 32.51 7.14 2.05
N SER A 50 32.77 7.89 3.12
CA SER A 50 31.74 8.40 4.03
C SER A 50 30.69 9.24 3.31
N GLN A 51 31.12 10.15 2.43
CA GLN A 51 30.21 10.98 1.63
C GLN A 51 29.36 10.13 0.68
N ARG A 52 29.98 9.16 0.00
CA ARG A 52 29.28 8.27 -0.95
C ARG A 52 28.29 7.34 -0.25
N ILE A 53 28.62 6.85 0.94
CA ILE A 53 27.71 6.02 1.75
C ILE A 53 26.48 6.85 2.15
N ALA A 54 26.67 8.05 2.69
CA ALA A 54 25.57 8.93 3.06
C ALA A 54 24.69 9.26 1.84
N GLN A 55 25.30 9.65 0.72
CA GLN A 55 24.58 9.94 -0.53
C GLN A 55 23.78 8.73 -1.02
N THR A 56 24.39 7.54 -1.04
CA THR A 56 23.73 6.31 -1.52
C THR A 56 22.58 5.93 -0.58
N SER A 57 22.79 6.00 0.73
CA SER A 57 21.73 5.68 1.70
C SER A 57 20.55 6.65 1.59
N ASN A 58 20.83 7.93 1.35
CA ASN A 58 19.80 8.94 1.15
C ASN A 58 18.99 8.66 -0.13
N ALA A 59 19.67 8.36 -1.24
CA ALA A 59 19.02 7.98 -2.48
C ALA A 59 18.17 6.69 -2.35
N VAL A 60 18.63 5.72 -1.55
CA VAL A 60 17.87 4.48 -1.28
C VAL A 60 16.59 4.78 -0.52
N HIS A 61 16.62 5.56 0.57
CA HIS A 61 15.40 5.83 1.32
C HIS A 61 14.43 6.72 0.51
N GLU A 62 14.91 7.64 -0.32
CA GLU A 62 14.08 8.43 -1.24
C GLU A 62 13.36 7.54 -2.26
N SER A 63 14.11 6.63 -2.89
CA SER A 63 13.56 5.66 -3.83
C SER A 63 12.52 4.75 -3.17
N TYR A 64 12.82 4.27 -1.96
CA TYR A 64 11.91 3.45 -1.17
C TYR A 64 10.62 4.21 -0.81
N ALA A 65 10.73 5.45 -0.33
CA ALA A 65 9.57 6.28 0.02
C ALA A 65 8.65 6.51 -1.20
N LYS A 66 9.23 6.73 -2.38
CA LYS A 66 8.47 6.83 -3.64
C LYS A 66 7.76 5.53 -3.98
N ALA A 67 8.46 4.40 -3.93
CA ALA A 67 7.88 3.09 -4.21
C ALA A 67 6.76 2.74 -3.23
N ALA A 68 6.94 3.04 -1.95
CA ALA A 68 5.95 2.75 -0.93
C ALA A 68 4.71 3.65 -1.03
N THR A 69 4.88 4.92 -1.45
CA THR A 69 3.75 5.81 -1.77
C THR A 69 2.94 5.25 -2.94
N LEU A 70 3.60 4.79 -4.01
CA LEU A 70 2.94 4.15 -5.15
C LEU A 70 2.16 2.90 -4.73
N GLY A 71 2.82 1.98 -4.00
CA GLY A 71 2.18 0.76 -3.53
C GLY A 71 0.99 1.01 -2.59
N THR A 72 1.06 2.05 -1.75
CA THR A 72 -0.08 2.45 -0.91
C THR A 72 -1.26 2.92 -1.76
N GLY A 73 -1.00 3.67 -2.83
CA GLY A 73 -2.04 4.06 -3.80
C GLY A 73 -2.66 2.87 -4.54
N GLU A 74 -1.85 1.89 -4.94
CA GLU A 74 -2.33 0.65 -5.58
C GLU A 74 -3.25 -0.14 -4.64
N ILE A 75 -2.90 -0.25 -3.34
CA ILE A 75 -3.74 -0.92 -2.34
C ILE A 75 -5.11 -0.22 -2.22
N GLN A 76 -5.12 1.11 -2.20
CA GLN A 76 -6.36 1.89 -2.14
C GLN A 76 -7.20 1.74 -3.41
N GLU A 77 -6.58 1.64 -4.58
CA GLU A 77 -7.27 1.39 -5.85
C GLU A 77 -7.91 0.01 -5.88
N VAL A 78 -7.21 -1.02 -5.40
CA VAL A 78 -7.76 -2.37 -5.26
C VAL A 78 -8.94 -2.39 -4.28
N ALA A 79 -8.82 -1.71 -3.13
CA ALA A 79 -9.91 -1.59 -2.16
C ALA A 79 -11.14 -0.84 -2.76
N ALA A 80 -10.91 0.23 -3.53
CA ALA A 80 -11.97 0.94 -4.24
C ALA A 80 -12.67 0.07 -5.30
N THR A 81 -11.90 -0.73 -6.05
CA THR A 81 -12.42 -1.66 -7.06
C THR A 81 -13.26 -2.76 -6.41
N LEU A 82 -12.77 -3.37 -5.33
CA LEU A 82 -13.49 -4.38 -4.56
C LEU A 82 -14.82 -3.83 -4.01
N ARG A 83 -14.80 -2.60 -3.48
CA ARG A 83 -16.00 -1.92 -2.99
C ARG A 83 -17.02 -1.68 -4.10
N ALA A 84 -16.58 -1.24 -5.28
CA ALA A 84 -17.45 -1.03 -6.44
C ALA A 84 -18.07 -2.35 -6.93
N HIS A 85 -17.32 -3.45 -6.94
CA HIS A 85 -17.85 -4.77 -7.30
C HIS A 85 -18.84 -5.31 -6.26
N SER A 86 -18.52 -5.18 -4.97
CA SER A 86 -19.42 -5.58 -3.88
C SER A 86 -20.75 -4.82 -3.93
N GLY A 87 -20.72 -3.51 -4.21
CA GLY A 87 -21.94 -2.70 -4.35
C GLY A 87 -22.84 -3.17 -5.49
N LYS A 88 -22.26 -3.45 -6.67
CA LYS A 88 -23.01 -3.96 -7.83
C LYS A 88 -23.65 -5.33 -7.57
N ILE A 89 -22.95 -6.23 -6.87
CA ILE A 89 -23.49 -7.54 -6.51
C ILE A 89 -24.69 -7.38 -5.58
N GLN A 90 -24.57 -6.52 -4.57
CA GLN A 90 -25.66 -6.26 -3.61
C GLN A 90 -26.88 -5.62 -4.29
N GLU A 91 -26.68 -4.68 -5.21
CA GLU A 91 -27.78 -4.10 -6.01
C GLU A 91 -28.47 -5.15 -6.90
N THR A 92 -27.72 -6.09 -7.47
CA THR A 92 -28.27 -7.15 -8.34
C THR A 92 -29.02 -8.22 -7.53
N ASP A 93 -28.59 -8.53 -6.31
CA ASP A 93 -29.26 -9.50 -5.43
C ASP A 93 -30.59 -8.97 -4.85
N LEU A 94 -30.77 -7.66 -4.83
CA LEU A 94 -31.99 -6.98 -4.38
C LEU A 94 -33.02 -6.72 -5.51
N ALA A 95 -32.70 -7.06 -6.76
CA ALA A 95 -33.54 -6.83 -7.96
C ALA A 95 -34.21 -8.11 -8.46
#